data_AF-X0X6X0-F1
#
_entry.id   AF-X0X6X0-F1
#
_cell.length_a   1.000
_cell.length_b   1.000
_cell.length_c   1.000
_cell.angle_alpha   90.00
_cell.angle_beta   90.00
_cell.angle_gamma   90.00
#
_symmetry.space_group_name_H-M   'P 1'
#
loop_
_entity.id
_entity.type
_entity.pdbx_description
1 polymer ?
#
loop_
_entity_poly.entity_id
_entity_poly.type
_entity_poly.pdbx_seq_one_letter_code
_entity_poly.pdbx_strand_id
1 'polypeptide(L)' 'MDLDECFRKGLIKKTRIDKDLIKSLIEMSHIKETTVKTANINEQNISAYVSLAYDSLREVLEALCISKKYKVI' A
#
# COMPACT_ATOMS: atom_id res chain seq x y z
N MET A 1 16.76 0.16 6.64
CA MET A 1 15.90 1.33 6.91
C MET A 1 14.86 0.92 7.91
N ASP A 2 14.94 1.44 9.13
CA ASP A 2 13.91 1.23 10.16
C ASP A 2 12.96 2.44 10.24
N LEU A 3 11.88 2.32 11.02
CA LEU A 3 10.90 3.39 11.18
C LEU A 3 11.49 4.66 11.82
N ASP A 4 12.49 4.52 12.70
CA ASP A 4 13.14 5.66 13.36
C ASP A 4 14.03 6.44 12.38
N GLU A 5 14.72 5.75 11.48
CA GLU A 5 15.46 6.33 10.36
C GLU A 5 14.52 7.04 9.39
N CYS A 6 13.39 6.41 9.03
CA CYS A 6 12.37 7.02 8.18
C CYS A 6 11.76 8.28 8.81
N PHE A 7 11.52 8.25 10.13
CA PHE A 7 11.01 9.40 10.86
C PHE A 7 12.02 10.54 10.87
N ARG A 8 13.30 10.25 11.15
CA ARG A 8 14.39 11.24 11.11
C ARG A 8 14.58 11.88 9.72
N LYS A 9 14.39 11.09 8.65
CA LYS A 9 14.46 11.56 7.26
C LYS A 9 13.21 12.33 6.80
N GLY A 10 12.19 12.45 7.64
CA GLY A 10 10.93 13.11 7.28
C GLY A 10 10.10 12.34 6.25
N LEU A 11 10.31 11.03 6.12
CA LEU A 11 9.55 10.17 5.20
C LEU A 11 8.22 9.69 5.81
N ILE A 12 8.14 9.72 7.14
CA ILE A 12 6.93 9.35 7.88
C ILE A 12 6.64 10.39 8.98
N LYS A 13 5.37 10.53 9.33
CA LYS A 13 4.90 11.35 10.46
C LYS A 13 4.04 10.53 11.41
N LYS A 14 3.92 10.95 12.66
CA LYS A 14 2.98 10.34 13.62
C LYS A 14 1.54 10.61 13.17
N THR A 15 0.68 9.62 13.33
CA THR A 15 -0.76 9.72 13.04
C THR A 15 -1.58 8.97 14.10
N ARG A 16 -2.90 9.15 14.06
CA ARG A 16 -3.83 8.35 14.85
C ARG A 16 -4.13 7.04 14.13
N ILE A 17 -4.44 5.99 14.91
CA ILE A 17 -4.95 4.74 14.33
C ILE A 17 -6.34 5.02 13.76
N ASP A 18 -6.51 4.71 12.49
CA ASP A 18 -7.78 4.79 11.78
C ASP A 18 -8.14 3.38 11.29
N LYS A 19 -9.07 2.73 11.99
CA LYS A 19 -9.42 1.33 11.72
C LYS A 19 -10.21 1.19 10.42
N ASP A 20 -11.03 2.18 10.08
CA ASP A 20 -11.86 2.15 8.87
C ASP A 20 -11.00 2.35 7.63
N LEU A 21 -10.03 3.25 7.70
CA LEU A 21 -9.03 3.42 6.64
C LEU A 21 -8.16 2.16 6.48
N ILE A 22 -7.65 1.59 7.58
CA ILE A 22 -6.88 0.34 7.54
C ILE A 22 -7.67 -0.77 6.83
N LYS A 23 -8.94 -0.96 7.22
CA LYS A 23 -9.80 -1.98 6.63
C LYS A 23 -10.00 -1.73 5.13
N SER A 24 -10.30 -0.49 4.75
CA SER A 24 -10.54 -0.12 3.34
C SER A 24 -9.29 -0.33 2.47
N LEU A 25 -8.11 0.00 2.98
CA LEU A 25 -6.83 -0.22 2.29
C LEU A 25 -6.53 -1.72 2.07
N ILE A 26 -6.79 -2.55 3.09
CA ILE A 26 -6.60 -4.01 2.98
C ILE A 26 -7.57 -4.61 1.97
N GLU A 27 -8.85 -4.21 2.02
CA GLU A 27 -9.87 -4.68 1.07
C GLU A 27 -9.52 -4.28 -0.37
N MET A 28 -9.12 -3.02 -0.59
CA MET A 28 -8.73 -2.54 -1.91
C MET A 28 -7.50 -3.26 -2.45
N SER A 29 -6.48 -3.44 -1.60
CA SER A 29 -5.28 -4.17 -1.96
C SER A 29 -5.60 -5.60 -2.41
N HIS A 30 -6.45 -6.31 -1.68
CA HIS A 30 -6.86 -7.67 -2.03
C HIS A 30 -7.61 -7.72 -3.37
N ILE A 31 -8.49 -6.76 -3.66
CA ILE A 31 -9.18 -6.65 -4.94
C ILE A 31 -8.18 -6.47 -6.08
N LYS A 32 -7.21 -5.55 -5.91
CA LYS A 32 -6.17 -5.28 -6.92
C LYS A 32 -5.26 -6.49 -7.13
N GLU A 33 -4.82 -7.13 -6.06
CA GLU A 33 -4.00 -8.35 -6.13
C GLU A 33 -4.72 -9.46 -6.88
N THR A 34 -6.00 -9.68 -6.56
CA THR A 34 -6.85 -10.69 -7.23
C THR A 34 -7.03 -10.35 -8.71
N THR A 35 -7.20 -9.07 -9.03
CA THR A 35 -7.34 -8.60 -10.41
C THR A 35 -6.07 -8.87 -11.21
N VAL A 36 -4.89 -8.59 -10.65
CA VAL A 36 -3.60 -8.89 -11.30
C VAL A 36 -3.42 -10.40 -11.49
N LYS A 37 -3.75 -11.21 -10.47
CA LYS A 37 -3.59 -12.67 -10.51
C LYS A 37 -4.51 -13.37 -11.51
N THR A 38 -5.67 -12.80 -11.78
CA THR A 38 -6.67 -13.40 -12.69
C THR A 38 -6.66 -12.78 -14.09
N ALA A 39 -5.94 -11.68 -14.29
CA ALA A 39 -5.84 -11.01 -15.57
C ALA A 39 -5.05 -11.82 -16.61
N ASN A 40 -5.48 -11.73 -17.87
CA ASN A 40 -4.71 -12.21 -19.01
C ASN A 40 -3.73 -11.13 -19.47
N ILE A 41 -2.49 -11.23 -19.01
CA ILE A 41 -1.44 -10.24 -19.23
C ILE A 41 -0.78 -10.46 -20.60
N ASN A 42 -0.59 -9.37 -21.35
CA ASN A 42 0.10 -9.33 -22.64
C ASN A 42 0.96 -8.06 -22.75
N GLU A 43 1.69 -7.91 -23.86
CA GLU A 43 2.62 -6.79 -24.08
C GLU A 43 1.94 -5.41 -24.05
N GLN A 44 0.65 -5.33 -24.38
CA GLN A 44 -0.10 -4.07 -24.42
C GLN A 44 -0.57 -3.62 -23.03
N ASN A 45 -0.88 -4.57 -22.14
CA ASN A 45 -1.49 -4.28 -20.84
C ASN A 45 -0.56 -4.50 -19.63
N ILE A 46 0.62 -5.08 -19.82
CA ILE A 46 1.55 -5.42 -18.74
C ILE A 46 1.92 -4.22 -17.86
N SER A 47 2.13 -3.05 -18.46
CA SER A 47 2.49 -1.82 -17.72
C SER A 47 1.40 -1.39 -16.73
N ALA A 48 0.13 -1.53 -17.11
CA ALA A 48 -1.00 -1.22 -16.25
C ALA A 48 -1.10 -2.20 -15.08
N TYR A 49 -0.92 -3.50 -15.33
CA TYR A 49 -0.99 -4.52 -14.28
C TYR A 49 0.20 -4.48 -13.31
N VAL A 50 1.40 -4.14 -13.80
CA VAL A 50 2.56 -3.89 -12.93
C VAL A 50 2.25 -2.72 -11.98
N SER A 51 1.73 -1.61 -12.51
CA SER A 51 1.36 -0.45 -11.70
C SER A 51 0.28 -0.81 -10.67
N LEU A 52 -0.72 -1.60 -11.06
CA LEU A 52 -1.79 -2.07 -10.18
C LEU A 52 -1.27 -2.96 -9.04
N ALA A 53 -0.29 -3.83 -9.33
CA ALA A 53 0.36 -4.66 -8.32
C ALA A 53 1.17 -3.82 -7.33
N TYR A 54 1.90 -2.81 -7.82
CA TYR A 54 2.60 -1.86 -6.95
C TYR A 54 1.65 -1.08 -6.05
N ASP A 55 0.51 -0.62 -6.57
CA ASP A 55 -0.49 0.08 -5.78
C ASP A 55 -1.10 -0.82 -4.70
N SER A 56 -1.40 -2.08 -5.04
CA SER A 56 -1.87 -3.09 -4.08
C SER A 56 -0.88 -3.26 -2.91
N LEU A 57 0.42 -3.37 -3.20
CA LEU A 57 1.46 -3.48 -2.18
C LEU A 57 1.55 -2.19 -1.33
N ARG A 58 1.51 -1.03 -1.99
CA ARG A 58 1.56 0.28 -1.32
C ARG A 58 0.43 0.43 -0.30
N GLU A 59 -0.79 0.03 -0.65
CA GLU A 59 -1.95 0.13 0.24
C GLU A 59 -1.78 -0.72 1.51
N VAL A 60 -1.24 -1.93 1.39
CA VAL A 60 -0.94 -2.80 2.55
C VAL A 60 0.14 -2.18 3.43
N LEU A 61 1.18 -1.61 2.83
CA LEU A 61 2.24 -0.94 3.58
C LEU A 61 1.73 0.31 4.30
N GLU A 62 0.82 1.07 3.68
CA GLU A 62 0.19 2.22 4.32
C GLU A 62 -0.71 1.79 5.49
N ALA A 63 -1.52 0.74 5.31
CA ALA A 63 -2.33 0.17 6.39
C ALA A 63 -1.45 -0.31 7.56
N LEU A 64 -0.33 -0.96 7.27
CA LEU A 64 0.67 -1.36 8.28
C LEU A 64 1.22 -0.14 9.01
N CYS A 65 1.60 0.92 8.30
CA CYS A 65 2.12 2.15 8.92
C CYS A 65 1.09 2.78 9.87
N ILE A 66 -0.17 2.91 9.43
CA ILE A 66 -1.25 3.50 10.25
C ILE A 66 -1.48 2.64 11.51
N SER A 67 -1.43 1.31 11.39
CA SER A 67 -1.55 0.40 12.54
C SER A 67 -0.44 0.61 13.58
N LYS A 68 0.74 1.08 13.14
CA LYS A 68 1.89 1.44 13.97
C LYS A 68 1.90 2.91 14.39
N LYS A 69 0.81 3.67 14.15
CA LYS A 69 0.69 5.11 14.44
C LYS A 69 1.61 6.01 13.60
N TYR A 70 1.95 5.55 12.39
CA TYR A 70 2.72 6.33 11.41
C TYR A 70 1.94 6.52 10.10
N LYS A 71 2.22 7.62 9.40
CA LYS A 71 1.71 7.90 8.06
C LYS A 71 2.90 8.25 7.16
N VAL A 72 2.97 7.61 6.00
CA VAL A 72 3.96 7.93 4.96
C VAL A 72 3.62 9.29 4.35
N ILE A 73 4.64 10.10 4.06
CA ILE A 73 4.51 11.44 3.46
C ILE A 73 4.64 11.34 1.93
#